data_AF-A0A9E0QX54-F1
#
_entry.id   AF-A0A9E0QX54-F1
#
_cell.length_a   1.000
_cell.length_b   1.000
_cell.length_c   1.000
_cell.angle_alpha   90.00
_cell.angle_beta   90.00
_cell.angle_gamma   90.00
#
_symmetry.space_group_name_H-M   'P 1'
#
loop_
_entity.id
_entity.type
_entity.pdbx_description
1 polymer ?
#
loop_
_entity_poly.entity_id
_entity_poly.type
_entity_poly.pdbx_seq_one_letter_code
_entity_poly.pdbx_strand_id
1 'polypeptide(L)'
;RKPQTTRHQIVGIKTEGDVQAVYVDTPGLHKDQDKAINRYMNKAASSALRDVDVVVFVIDRTAWTEEDEIVFEKFGGIKCPVILVINKIDQLDDKESLLPHLEELSKKMEFLEIIPISAKNGTSVDRLEAVINEQLPKSVHFYPDDQITDRSSRFLAAELVREKLMRNLGDEVPYGTTVEIEEFKRNERGILIISALILVEREGQKRIVIGDKGDKIKGIGRDARLDMEKMFDSKVMLNLWVKVRSNWSDDERALRSLGYNDID
;
A
#
# COMPACT_ATOMS: atom_id res chain seq x y z
N ARG A 1 14.64 -1.93 2.07
CA ARG A 1 13.20 -1.69 1.76
C ARG A 1 12.44 -2.86 2.38
N LYS A 2 11.36 -2.64 3.12
CA LYS A 2 10.64 -3.76 3.76
C LYS A 2 9.54 -4.29 2.84
N PRO A 3 9.37 -5.60 2.71
CA PRO A 3 8.25 -6.18 1.97
C PRO A 3 6.91 -5.93 2.71
N GLN A 4 5.78 -6.24 2.06
CA GLN A 4 4.43 -6.28 2.65
C GLN A 4 3.96 -5.00 3.37
N THR A 5 4.23 -3.84 2.78
CA THR A 5 3.81 -2.58 3.37
C THR A 5 2.33 -2.25 3.17
N THR A 6 1.64 -2.79 2.17
CA THR A 6 0.20 -2.57 1.96
C THR A 6 -0.59 -3.78 2.48
N ARG A 7 -1.62 -3.55 3.31
CA ARG A 7 -2.48 -4.61 3.88
C ARG A 7 -3.96 -4.47 3.58
N HIS A 8 -4.39 -3.24 3.31
CA HIS A 8 -5.74 -2.94 2.86
C HIS A 8 -5.65 -2.63 1.37
N GLN A 9 -6.70 -2.98 0.62
CA GLN A 9 -6.87 -2.46 -0.73
C GLN A 9 -7.03 -0.94 -0.64
N ILE A 10 -6.15 -0.14 -1.22
CA ILE A 10 -6.30 1.33 -1.18
C ILE A 10 -6.73 1.80 -2.55
N VAL A 11 -7.82 2.59 -2.59
CA VAL A 11 -8.24 3.23 -3.83
C VAL A 11 -7.60 4.62 -3.89
N GLY A 12 -6.76 4.83 -4.90
CA GLY A 12 -6.24 6.13 -5.30
C GLY A 12 -7.01 6.63 -6.52
N ILE A 13 -7.44 7.88 -6.50
CA ILE A 13 -8.24 8.47 -7.57
C ILE A 13 -7.41 9.60 -8.19
N LYS A 14 -7.25 9.56 -9.50
CA LYS A 14 -6.64 10.64 -10.28
C LYS A 14 -7.63 11.09 -11.34
N THR A 15 -8.07 12.34 -11.24
CA THR A 15 -8.93 12.98 -12.22
C THR A 15 -8.14 14.06 -12.95
N GLU A 16 -8.12 14.01 -14.27
CA GLU A 16 -7.51 15.02 -15.13
C GLU A 16 -8.43 15.28 -16.33
N GLY A 17 -9.08 16.45 -16.35
CA GLY A 17 -10.04 16.80 -17.39
C GLY A 17 -11.22 15.83 -17.44
N ASP A 18 -11.38 15.16 -18.57
CA ASP A 18 -12.42 14.17 -18.87
C ASP A 18 -12.00 12.72 -18.57
N VAL A 19 -10.84 12.53 -17.93
CA VAL A 19 -10.32 11.21 -17.57
C VAL A 19 -10.26 11.06 -16.05
N GLN A 20 -10.85 9.98 -15.53
CA GLN A 20 -10.72 9.57 -14.14
C GLN A 20 -10.18 8.15 -14.04
N ALA A 21 -8.95 8.02 -13.56
CA ALA A 21 -8.32 6.74 -13.25
C ALA A 21 -8.52 6.40 -11.77
N VAL A 22 -9.07 5.21 -11.51
CA VAL A 22 -9.28 4.66 -10.16
C VAL A 22 -8.26 3.54 -9.95
N TYR A 23 -7.15 3.89 -9.31
CA TYR A 23 -6.08 2.96 -8.96
C TYR A 23 -6.46 2.15 -7.74
N VAL A 24 -6.26 0.84 -7.83
CA VAL A 24 -6.50 -0.09 -6.74
C VAL A 24 -5.18 -0.72 -6.34
N ASP A 25 -4.60 -0.28 -5.23
CA ASP A 25 -3.40 -0.90 -4.67
C ASP A 25 -3.79 -2.19 -3.96
N THR A 26 -3.23 -3.31 -4.42
CA THR A 26 -3.48 -4.63 -3.83
C THR A 26 -2.35 -5.01 -2.89
N PRO A 27 -2.63 -5.60 -1.72
CA PRO A 27 -1.61 -6.23 -0.90
C PRO A 27 -0.77 -7.24 -1.70
N GLY A 28 0.53 -7.34 -1.40
CA GLY A 28 1.39 -8.35 -2.02
C GLY A 28 0.85 -9.77 -1.81
N LEU A 29 0.97 -10.61 -2.85
CA LEU A 29 0.51 -11.98 -2.82
C LEU A 29 1.53 -12.90 -2.15
N HIS A 30 1.08 -13.79 -1.27
CA HIS A 30 1.95 -14.70 -0.52
C HIS A 30 1.44 -16.13 -0.56
N LYS A 31 2.38 -17.10 -0.58
CA LYS A 31 2.09 -18.54 -0.44
C LYS A 31 1.54 -18.89 0.95
N ASP A 32 1.99 -18.20 2.00
CA ASP A 32 1.67 -18.55 3.40
C ASP A 32 0.27 -18.07 3.84
N GLN A 33 -0.66 -19.02 3.99
CA GLN A 33 -2.07 -18.77 4.34
C GLN A 33 -2.41 -19.02 5.81
N ASP A 34 -1.42 -19.30 6.65
CA ASP A 34 -1.64 -19.79 8.02
C ASP A 34 -2.45 -18.82 8.88
N LYS A 35 -2.18 -17.51 8.75
CA LYS A 35 -2.88 -16.46 9.53
C LYS A 35 -4.10 -15.91 8.81
N ALA A 36 -5.16 -15.63 9.56
CA ALA A 36 -6.37 -14.99 9.03
C ALA A 36 -6.11 -13.69 8.25
N ILE A 37 -5.17 -12.85 8.71
CA ILE A 37 -4.78 -11.62 7.99
C ILE A 37 -4.19 -11.89 6.60
N ASN A 38 -3.41 -12.98 6.44
CA ASN A 38 -2.82 -13.34 5.15
C ASN A 38 -3.90 -13.84 4.19
N ARG A 39 -4.87 -14.62 4.69
CA ARG A 39 -6.04 -15.05 3.89
C ARG A 39 -6.84 -13.84 3.42
N TYR A 40 -7.08 -12.88 4.29
CA TYR A 40 -7.74 -11.61 3.95
C TYR A 40 -6.98 -10.86 2.84
N MET A 41 -5.67 -10.65 3.01
CA MET A 41 -4.84 -9.94 2.02
C MET A 41 -4.85 -10.65 0.65
N ASN A 42 -4.75 -11.97 0.64
CA ASN A 42 -4.82 -12.78 -0.59
C ASN A 42 -6.21 -12.70 -1.25
N LYS A 43 -7.30 -12.72 -0.47
CA LYS A 43 -8.67 -12.56 -0.97
C LYS A 43 -8.86 -11.16 -1.58
N ALA A 44 -8.40 -10.11 -0.90
CA ALA A 44 -8.47 -8.74 -1.37
C ALA A 44 -7.74 -8.53 -2.70
N ALA A 45 -6.50 -9.03 -2.78
CA ALA A 45 -5.73 -8.98 -4.02
C ALA A 45 -6.40 -9.78 -5.16
N SER A 46 -6.94 -10.97 -4.87
CA SER A 46 -7.58 -11.80 -5.89
C SER A 46 -8.93 -11.24 -6.34
N SER A 47 -9.67 -10.54 -5.47
CA SER A 47 -10.93 -9.88 -5.84
C SER A 47 -10.70 -8.64 -6.67
N ALA A 48 -9.69 -7.82 -6.32
CA ALA A 48 -9.31 -6.65 -7.09
C ALA A 48 -8.96 -6.98 -8.56
N LEU A 49 -8.34 -8.14 -8.82
CA LEU A 49 -8.00 -8.57 -10.17
C LEU A 49 -9.19 -8.94 -11.07
N ARG A 50 -10.41 -9.11 -10.52
CA ARG A 50 -11.58 -9.54 -11.30
C ARG A 50 -12.33 -8.41 -11.99
N ASP A 51 -12.34 -7.21 -11.40
CA ASP A 51 -13.21 -6.10 -11.81
C ASP A 51 -12.39 -4.87 -12.28
N VAL A 52 -11.18 -5.08 -12.79
CA VAL A 52 -10.30 -4.01 -13.29
C VAL A 52 -10.27 -3.96 -14.82
N ASP A 53 -10.23 -2.74 -15.36
CA ASP A 53 -10.13 -2.48 -16.80
C ASP A 53 -8.70 -2.68 -17.35
N VAL A 54 -7.69 -2.52 -16.49
CA VAL A 54 -6.28 -2.71 -16.82
C VAL A 54 -5.49 -3.12 -15.58
N VAL A 55 -4.53 -4.03 -15.75
CA VAL A 55 -3.59 -4.44 -14.69
C VAL A 55 -2.23 -3.81 -14.94
N VAL A 56 -1.66 -3.20 -13.90
CA VAL A 56 -0.28 -2.71 -13.91
C VAL A 56 0.57 -3.66 -13.08
N PHE A 57 1.33 -4.54 -13.73
CA PHE A 57 2.19 -5.50 -13.06
C PHE A 57 3.60 -4.94 -12.90
N VAL A 58 4.03 -4.72 -11.66
CA VAL A 58 5.30 -4.02 -11.36
C VAL A 58 6.35 -4.98 -10.85
N ILE A 59 7.50 -5.06 -11.52
CA ILE A 59 8.67 -5.84 -11.09
C ILE A 59 9.87 -4.94 -10.74
N ASP A 60 10.85 -5.50 -10.03
CA ASP A 60 12.04 -4.80 -9.54
C ASP A 60 13.25 -5.02 -10.46
N ARG A 61 13.59 -4.02 -11.30
CA ARG A 61 14.76 -4.04 -12.19
C ARG A 61 14.81 -5.29 -13.07
N THR A 62 15.84 -6.12 -12.92
CA THR A 62 16.05 -7.37 -13.66
C THR A 62 15.75 -8.61 -12.82
N ALA A 63 15.12 -8.43 -11.65
CA ALA A 63 14.76 -9.53 -10.77
C ALA A 63 13.36 -10.05 -11.12
N TRP A 64 13.29 -11.33 -11.46
CA TRP A 64 12.06 -12.10 -11.48
C TRP A 64 12.11 -13.11 -10.34
N THR A 65 11.28 -12.91 -9.33
CA THR A 65 11.28 -13.70 -8.10
C THR A 65 10.17 -14.76 -8.11
N GLU A 66 10.20 -15.67 -7.14
CA GLU A 66 9.06 -16.58 -6.93
C GLU A 66 7.76 -15.85 -6.61
N GLU A 67 7.83 -14.69 -5.93
CA GLU A 67 6.67 -13.84 -5.65
C GLU A 67 6.07 -13.27 -6.93
N ASP A 68 6.93 -12.83 -7.86
CA ASP A 68 6.51 -12.34 -9.18
C ASP A 68 5.86 -13.47 -10.01
N GLU A 69 6.42 -14.69 -9.96
CA GLU A 69 5.83 -15.85 -10.64
C GLU A 69 4.45 -16.20 -10.09
N ILE A 70 4.24 -16.16 -8.76
CA ILE A 70 2.91 -16.40 -8.15
C ILE A 70 1.88 -15.36 -8.61
N VAL A 71 2.28 -14.09 -8.70
CA VAL A 71 1.39 -13.02 -9.19
C VAL A 71 1.07 -13.28 -10.66
N PHE A 72 2.08 -13.59 -11.46
CA PHE A 72 1.96 -13.88 -12.88
C PHE A 72 1.04 -15.08 -13.18
N GLU A 73 1.15 -16.17 -12.41
CA GLU A 73 0.28 -17.35 -12.56
C GLU A 73 -1.21 -17.02 -12.41
N LYS A 74 -1.57 -15.98 -11.65
CA LYS A 74 -2.97 -15.54 -11.51
C LYS A 74 -3.51 -14.83 -12.73
N PHE A 75 -2.65 -14.35 -13.63
CA PHE A 75 -3.08 -13.66 -14.85
C PHE A 75 -3.72 -14.58 -15.87
N GLY A 76 -3.50 -15.91 -15.77
CA GLY A 76 -4.10 -16.89 -16.67
C GLY A 76 -5.64 -16.90 -16.71
N GLY A 77 -6.31 -16.28 -15.73
CA GLY A 77 -7.76 -16.12 -15.69
C GLY A 77 -8.29 -14.70 -15.98
N ILE A 78 -7.41 -13.73 -16.22
CA ILE A 78 -7.77 -12.32 -16.37
C ILE A 78 -8.03 -12.01 -17.84
N LYS A 79 -9.04 -11.18 -18.12
CA LYS A 79 -9.43 -10.78 -19.49
C LYS A 79 -8.96 -9.39 -19.89
N CYS A 80 -8.63 -8.55 -18.92
CA CYS A 80 -8.19 -7.18 -19.17
C CYS A 80 -6.72 -7.14 -19.61
N PRO A 81 -6.29 -6.09 -20.33
CA PRO A 81 -4.89 -5.90 -20.68
C PRO A 81 -3.98 -5.82 -19.45
N VAL A 82 -2.76 -6.31 -19.60
CA VAL A 82 -1.70 -6.25 -18.58
C VAL A 82 -0.55 -5.40 -19.10
N ILE A 83 -0.20 -4.34 -18.39
CA ILE A 83 0.99 -3.51 -18.62
C ILE A 83 2.09 -4.01 -17.68
N LEU A 84 3.23 -4.42 -18.22
CA LEU A 84 4.39 -4.78 -17.42
C LEU A 84 5.24 -3.54 -17.16
N VAL A 85 5.50 -3.25 -15.89
CA VAL A 85 6.27 -2.09 -15.46
C VAL A 85 7.55 -2.55 -14.78
N ILE A 86 8.68 -2.18 -15.36
CA ILE A 86 10.00 -2.46 -14.78
C ILE A 86 10.45 -1.25 -13.98
N ASN A 87 10.29 -1.31 -12.66
CA ASN A 87 10.57 -0.16 -11.81
C ASN A 87 12.03 -0.11 -11.34
N LYS A 88 12.45 1.07 -10.89
CA LYS A 88 13.77 1.40 -10.35
C LYS A 88 14.93 1.30 -11.35
N ILE A 89 14.68 1.65 -12.61
CA ILE A 89 15.75 1.71 -13.62
C ILE A 89 16.84 2.75 -13.27
N ASP A 90 16.57 3.66 -12.33
CA ASP A 90 17.56 4.59 -11.77
C ASP A 90 18.67 3.91 -10.95
N GLN A 91 18.48 2.64 -10.58
CA GLN A 91 19.44 1.84 -9.82
C GLN A 91 20.17 0.81 -10.69
N LEU A 92 20.07 0.92 -12.01
CA LEU A 92 20.82 0.11 -12.95
C LEU A 92 22.05 0.87 -13.40
N ASP A 93 23.23 0.27 -13.21
CA ASP A 93 24.50 0.84 -13.66
C ASP A 93 24.58 0.87 -15.19
N ASP A 94 24.06 -0.18 -15.84
CA ASP A 94 23.95 -0.28 -17.29
C ASP A 94 22.49 -0.53 -17.70
N LYS A 95 21.93 0.40 -18.48
CA LYS A 95 20.56 0.29 -19.01
C LYS A 95 20.45 -0.69 -20.18
N GLU A 96 21.54 -0.95 -20.91
CA GLU A 96 21.53 -1.92 -22.01
C GLU A 96 21.33 -3.36 -21.48
N SER A 97 21.73 -3.61 -20.23
CA SER A 97 21.45 -4.87 -19.53
C SER A 97 19.97 -5.22 -19.40
N LEU A 98 19.05 -4.27 -19.62
CA LEU A 98 17.61 -4.54 -19.66
C LEU A 98 17.16 -5.27 -20.93
N LEU A 99 17.85 -5.08 -22.06
CA LEU A 99 17.37 -5.59 -23.36
C LEU A 99 17.16 -7.11 -23.37
N PRO A 100 18.11 -7.95 -22.89
CA PRO A 100 17.90 -9.39 -22.83
C PRO A 100 16.73 -9.78 -21.90
N HIS A 101 16.58 -9.06 -20.79
CA HIS A 101 15.52 -9.31 -19.83
C HIS A 101 14.13 -8.94 -20.39
N LEU A 102 14.03 -7.82 -21.10
CA LEU A 102 12.82 -7.42 -21.82
C LEU A 102 12.41 -8.48 -22.85
N GLU A 103 13.38 -9.02 -23.59
CA GLU A 103 13.13 -10.08 -24.57
C GLU A 103 12.62 -11.36 -23.90
N GLU A 104 13.21 -11.76 -22.76
CA GLU A 104 12.76 -12.91 -21.98
C GLU A 104 11.33 -12.71 -21.46
N LEU A 105 11.05 -11.56 -20.85
CA LEU A 105 9.74 -11.23 -20.29
C LEU A 105 8.66 -11.19 -21.38
N SER A 106 8.97 -10.61 -22.54
CA SER A 106 8.03 -10.55 -23.68
C SER A 106 7.56 -11.93 -24.16
N LYS A 107 8.29 -13.01 -23.85
CA LYS A 107 7.94 -14.39 -24.21
C LYS A 107 7.02 -15.05 -23.19
N LYS A 108 6.85 -14.49 -21.99
CA LYS A 108 6.00 -15.08 -20.93
C LYS A 108 4.50 -14.95 -21.25
N MET A 109 4.06 -13.80 -21.73
CA MET A 109 2.69 -13.56 -22.21
C MET A 109 2.65 -12.34 -23.14
N GLU A 110 1.50 -12.14 -23.79
CA GLU A 110 1.21 -10.91 -24.52
C GLU A 110 0.85 -9.78 -23.55
N PHE A 111 1.83 -8.95 -23.22
CA PHE A 111 1.61 -7.70 -22.50
C PHE A 111 1.12 -6.60 -23.44
N LEU A 112 0.25 -5.70 -22.96
CA LEU A 112 -0.16 -4.51 -23.72
C LEU A 112 1.05 -3.62 -24.03
N GLU A 113 1.88 -3.37 -23.02
CA GLU A 113 3.14 -2.66 -23.16
C GLU A 113 4.10 -3.07 -22.03
N ILE A 114 5.41 -3.04 -22.31
CA ILE A 114 6.45 -3.22 -21.30
C ILE A 114 7.17 -1.87 -21.13
N ILE A 115 7.01 -1.25 -19.96
CA ILE A 115 7.44 0.13 -19.70
C ILE A 115 8.48 0.15 -18.57
N PRO A 116 9.76 0.42 -18.88
CA PRO A 116 10.77 0.68 -17.86
C PRO A 116 10.57 2.07 -17.25
N ILE A 117 10.44 2.16 -15.93
CA ILE A 117 10.20 3.42 -15.20
C ILE A 117 11.17 3.62 -14.03
N SER A 118 11.29 4.87 -13.60
CA SER A 118 11.73 5.20 -12.23
C SER A 118 10.60 5.93 -11.53
N ALA A 119 9.84 5.22 -10.69
CA ALA A 119 8.78 5.84 -9.88
C ALA A 119 9.34 6.92 -8.92
N LYS A 120 10.61 6.78 -8.50
CA LYS A 120 11.29 7.75 -7.62
C LYS A 120 11.60 9.06 -8.35
N ASN A 121 12.08 8.97 -9.59
CA ASN A 121 12.53 10.14 -10.36
C ASN A 121 11.46 10.63 -11.36
N GLY A 122 10.33 9.93 -11.47
CA GLY A 122 9.27 10.24 -12.44
C GLY A 122 9.57 9.79 -13.88
N THR A 123 10.68 9.09 -14.14
CA THR A 123 11.07 8.68 -15.49
C THR A 123 10.03 7.73 -16.08
N SER A 124 9.47 8.09 -17.24
CA SER A 124 8.48 7.33 -18.01
C SER A 124 7.16 7.06 -17.28
N VAL A 125 6.90 7.76 -16.18
CA VAL A 125 5.62 7.64 -15.44
C VAL A 125 4.48 8.27 -16.26
N ASP A 126 4.76 9.36 -16.96
CA ASP A 126 3.87 10.00 -17.94
C ASP A 126 3.46 9.04 -19.07
N ARG A 127 4.41 8.26 -19.60
CA ARG A 127 4.11 7.22 -20.60
C ARG A 127 3.20 6.15 -20.03
N LEU A 128 3.49 5.65 -18.82
CA LEU A 128 2.65 4.67 -18.14
C LEU A 128 1.23 5.19 -17.96
N GLU A 129 1.08 6.43 -17.51
CA GLU A 129 -0.23 7.07 -17.34
C GLU A 129 -0.99 7.22 -18.66
N ALA A 130 -0.31 7.63 -19.74
CA ALA A 130 -0.94 7.72 -21.06
C ALA A 130 -1.48 6.36 -21.53
N VAL A 131 -0.70 5.28 -21.39
CA VAL A 131 -1.13 3.93 -21.78
C VAL A 131 -2.31 3.45 -20.92
N ILE A 132 -2.32 3.76 -19.62
CA ILE A 132 -3.46 3.46 -18.73
C ILE A 132 -4.70 4.20 -19.21
N ASN A 133 -4.59 5.51 -19.48
CA ASN A 133 -5.72 6.34 -19.88
C ASN A 133 -6.36 5.87 -21.20
N GLU A 134 -5.57 5.34 -22.13
CA GLU A 134 -6.07 4.77 -23.39
C GLU A 134 -6.93 3.51 -23.19
N GLN A 135 -6.78 2.80 -22.07
CA GLN A 135 -7.54 1.59 -21.77
C GLN A 135 -8.81 1.87 -20.94
N LEU A 136 -8.98 3.08 -20.41
CA LEU A 136 -10.13 3.39 -19.58
C LEU A 136 -11.43 3.41 -20.42
N PRO A 137 -12.49 2.73 -19.97
CA PRO A 137 -13.75 2.71 -20.70
C PRO A 137 -14.42 4.08 -20.65
N LYS A 138 -15.21 4.40 -21.68
CA LYS A 138 -16.08 5.58 -21.65
C LYS A 138 -17.14 5.40 -20.57
N SER A 139 -17.08 6.22 -19.53
CA SER A 139 -18.01 6.21 -18.41
C SER A 139 -18.15 7.61 -17.81
N VAL A 140 -19.09 7.78 -16.89
CA VAL A 140 -19.10 8.93 -15.98
C VAL A 140 -17.97 8.79 -14.95
N HIS A 141 -17.47 9.91 -14.44
CA HIS A 141 -16.62 9.89 -13.26
C HIS A 141 -17.36 9.23 -12.09
N PHE A 142 -16.73 8.27 -11.43
CA PHE A 142 -17.28 7.57 -10.28
C PHE A 142 -17.15 8.38 -8.99
N TYR A 143 -16.16 9.26 -8.92
CA TYR A 143 -15.86 10.09 -7.76
C TYR A 143 -15.84 11.58 -8.12
N PRO A 144 -16.05 12.49 -7.15
CA PRO A 144 -15.81 13.92 -7.32
C PRO A 144 -14.38 14.21 -7.81
N ASP A 145 -14.23 15.26 -8.61
CA ASP A 145 -12.96 15.57 -9.29
C ASP A 145 -11.82 15.92 -8.32
N ASP A 146 -12.14 16.39 -7.11
CA ASP A 146 -11.18 16.74 -6.05
C ASP A 146 -10.88 15.57 -5.10
N GLN A 147 -11.57 14.43 -5.24
CA GLN A 147 -11.37 13.27 -4.39
C GLN A 147 -10.11 12.50 -4.80
N ILE A 148 -9.15 12.36 -3.89
CA ILE A 148 -7.88 11.67 -4.13
C ILE A 148 -7.93 10.20 -3.67
N THR A 149 -8.81 9.87 -2.71
CA THR A 149 -8.97 8.51 -2.17
C THR A 149 -10.37 8.33 -1.60
N ASP A 150 -10.86 7.09 -1.53
CA ASP A 150 -12.11 6.71 -0.86
C ASP A 150 -11.97 6.58 0.67
N ARG A 151 -10.73 6.69 1.18
CA ARG A 151 -10.41 6.41 2.58
C ARG A 151 -10.65 7.61 3.49
N SER A 152 -11.23 7.34 4.66
CA SER A 152 -11.44 8.36 5.69
C SER A 152 -10.14 8.96 6.22
N SER A 153 -10.15 10.20 6.69
CA SER A 153 -8.97 10.84 7.31
C SER A 153 -8.44 10.05 8.52
N ARG A 154 -9.31 9.29 9.21
CA ARG A 154 -8.90 8.37 10.28
C ARG A 154 -8.02 7.23 9.74
N PHE A 155 -8.43 6.63 8.63
CA PHE A 155 -7.66 5.57 7.98
C PHE A 155 -6.28 6.10 7.54
N LEU A 156 -6.25 7.26 6.87
CA LEU A 156 -4.98 7.87 6.44
C LEU A 156 -4.06 8.17 7.63
N ALA A 157 -4.60 8.65 8.74
CA ALA A 157 -3.82 8.86 9.96
C ALA A 157 -3.25 7.54 10.52
N ALA A 158 -4.03 6.46 10.53
CA ALA A 158 -3.55 5.14 10.95
C ALA A 158 -2.41 4.64 10.05
N GLU A 159 -2.56 4.78 8.73
CA GLU A 159 -1.55 4.36 7.75
C GLU A 159 -0.25 5.15 7.87
N LEU A 160 -0.32 6.47 8.13
CA LEU A 160 0.88 7.28 8.37
C LEU A 160 1.66 6.80 9.60
N VAL A 161 0.99 6.45 10.70
CA VAL A 161 1.65 5.87 11.88
C VAL A 161 2.22 4.49 11.55
N ARG A 162 1.44 3.64 10.87
CA ARG A 162 1.84 2.28 10.48
C ARG A 162 3.06 2.29 9.57
N GLU A 163 3.14 3.23 8.64
CA GLU A 163 4.31 3.43 7.78
C GLU A 163 5.56 3.76 8.61
N LYS A 164 5.44 4.64 9.62
CA LYS A 164 6.56 4.96 10.51
C LYS A 164 6.97 3.78 11.38
N LEU A 165 6.02 2.98 11.84
CA LEU A 165 6.31 1.70 12.51
C LEU A 165 7.10 0.77 11.58
N MET A 166 6.66 0.61 10.35
CA MET A 166 7.33 -0.22 9.36
C MET A 166 8.77 0.24 9.11
N ARG A 167 9.01 1.54 8.96
CA ARG A 167 10.34 2.11 8.71
C ARG A 167 11.31 2.01 9.90
N ASN A 168 10.82 2.13 11.14
CA ASN A 168 11.66 2.31 12.33
C ASN A 168 11.91 1.05 13.17
N LEU A 169 11.07 0.01 13.01
CA LEU A 169 11.21 -1.24 13.77
C LEU A 169 12.13 -2.23 13.02
N GLY A 170 12.52 -3.35 13.63
CA GLY A 170 13.22 -4.46 12.94
C GLY A 170 12.30 -5.24 12.00
N ASP A 171 12.75 -6.33 11.39
CA ASP A 171 11.99 -6.99 10.32
C ASP A 171 10.69 -7.66 10.79
N GLU A 172 10.67 -8.38 11.91
CA GLU A 172 9.46 -9.14 12.30
C GLU A 172 8.37 -8.32 13.01
N VAL A 173 8.77 -7.28 13.76
CA VAL A 173 7.84 -6.55 14.66
C VAL A 173 6.73 -5.81 13.92
N PRO A 174 6.98 -5.07 12.83
CA PRO A 174 5.92 -4.38 12.07
C PRO A 174 4.78 -5.31 11.67
N TYR A 175 5.10 -6.56 11.31
CA TYR A 175 4.09 -7.48 10.81
C TYR A 175 3.14 -7.97 11.91
N GLY A 176 3.56 -7.91 13.18
CA GLY A 176 2.70 -8.15 14.34
C GLY A 176 1.96 -6.91 14.86
N THR A 177 2.03 -5.78 14.16
CA THR A 177 1.42 -4.51 14.60
C THR A 177 0.21 -4.11 13.76
N THR A 178 -0.75 -3.41 14.38
CA THR A 178 -1.82 -2.68 13.71
C THR A 178 -2.08 -1.37 14.44
N VAL A 179 -2.71 -0.39 13.76
CA VAL A 179 -2.99 0.93 14.31
C VAL A 179 -4.48 1.22 14.23
N GLU A 180 -5.06 1.63 15.35
CA GLU A 180 -6.46 2.05 15.47
C GLU A 180 -6.51 3.53 15.88
N ILE A 181 -7.40 4.32 15.28
CA ILE A 181 -7.60 5.73 15.68
C ILE A 181 -8.79 5.81 16.64
N GLU A 182 -8.51 6.00 17.92
CA GLU A 182 -9.52 6.14 18.98
C GLU A 182 -10.13 7.55 19.00
N GLU A 183 -9.37 8.56 18.58
CA GLU A 183 -9.81 9.94 18.57
C GLU A 183 -9.34 10.67 17.32
N PHE A 184 -10.25 11.42 16.69
CA PHE A 184 -9.96 12.31 15.57
C PHE A 184 -10.93 13.48 15.65
N LYS A 185 -10.50 14.61 16.21
CA LYS A 185 -11.35 15.79 16.40
C LYS A 185 -10.54 17.08 16.32
N ARG A 186 -11.19 18.18 15.95
CA ARG A 186 -10.58 19.52 16.06
C ARG A 186 -10.93 20.14 17.41
N ASN A 187 -9.97 20.80 18.05
CA ASN A 187 -10.25 21.61 19.23
C ASN A 187 -10.73 23.02 18.84
N GLU A 188 -11.09 23.83 19.84
CA GLU A 188 -11.56 25.21 19.66
C GLU A 188 -10.55 26.11 18.92
N ARG A 189 -9.26 25.76 18.96
CA ARG A 189 -8.17 26.48 18.28
C ARG A 189 -7.92 25.97 16.86
N GLY A 190 -8.75 25.06 16.35
CA GLY A 190 -8.61 24.45 15.03
C GLY A 190 -7.54 23.35 14.92
N ILE A 191 -6.82 23.03 16.01
CA ILE A 191 -5.78 22.00 16.03
C ILE A 191 -6.44 20.62 15.98
N LEU A 192 -5.95 19.77 15.09
CA LEU A 192 -6.42 18.41 14.95
C LEU A 192 -5.79 17.51 16.03
N ILE A 193 -6.61 16.98 16.92
CA ILE A 193 -6.22 16.03 17.97
C ILE A 193 -6.49 14.63 17.45
N ILE A 194 -5.43 13.82 17.39
CA ILE A 194 -5.47 12.43 16.95
C ILE A 194 -4.90 11.57 18.06
N SER A 195 -5.67 10.59 18.54
CA SER A 195 -5.19 9.57 19.47
C SER A 195 -5.18 8.22 18.76
N ALA A 196 -3.99 7.65 18.60
CA ALA A 196 -3.78 6.38 17.90
C ALA A 196 -3.27 5.30 18.86
N LEU A 197 -3.92 4.14 18.81
CA LEU A 197 -3.59 2.95 19.57
C LEU A 197 -2.84 1.97 18.67
N ILE A 198 -1.58 1.71 18.99
CA ILE A 198 -0.72 0.72 18.36
C ILE A 198 -0.92 -0.60 19.11
N LEU A 199 -1.51 -1.57 18.43
CA LEU A 199 -1.72 -2.92 18.96
C LEU A 199 -0.58 -3.84 18.52
N VAL A 200 -0.07 -4.64 19.45
CA VAL A 200 0.97 -5.65 19.21
C VAL A 200 0.57 -6.99 19.81
N GLU A 201 1.12 -8.10 19.32
CA GLU A 201 0.75 -9.44 19.79
C GLU A 201 1.43 -9.86 21.09
N ARG A 202 2.65 -9.37 21.35
CA ARG A 202 3.50 -9.83 22.47
C ARG A 202 4.12 -8.67 23.25
N GLU A 203 4.33 -8.86 24.55
CA GLU A 203 4.99 -7.85 25.42
C GLU A 203 6.42 -7.50 24.97
N GLY A 204 7.14 -8.44 24.34
CA GLY A 204 8.44 -8.15 23.73
C GLY A 204 8.33 -7.12 22.60
N GLN A 205 7.33 -7.25 21.73
CA GLN A 205 7.07 -6.30 20.65
C GLN A 205 6.70 -4.92 21.20
N LYS A 206 5.89 -4.85 22.25
CA LYS A 206 5.55 -3.58 22.92
C LYS A 206 6.79 -2.84 23.39
N ARG A 207 7.73 -3.55 24.03
CA ARG A 207 9.01 -2.97 24.45
C ARG A 207 9.83 -2.44 23.27
N ILE A 208 9.86 -3.18 22.15
CA ILE A 208 10.57 -2.75 20.94
C ILE A 208 9.95 -1.50 20.32
N VAL A 209 8.61 -1.40 20.27
CA VAL A 209 7.90 -0.22 19.75
C VAL A 209 8.18 1.01 20.61
N ILE A 210 8.16 0.85 21.94
CA ILE A 210 8.46 1.94 22.87
C ILE A 210 9.92 2.39 22.72
N GLY A 211 10.85 1.43 22.67
CA GLY A 211 12.29 1.71 22.62
C GLY A 211 12.88 2.07 23.98
N ASP A 212 14.19 2.33 24.03
CA ASP A 212 14.87 2.70 25.27
C ASP A 212 14.38 4.09 25.72
N LYS A 213 13.86 4.18 26.94
CA LYS A 213 13.28 5.42 27.51
C LYS A 213 12.22 6.08 26.61
N GLY A 214 11.56 5.31 25.76
CA GLY A 214 10.53 5.81 24.83
C GLY A 214 11.09 6.54 23.60
N ASP A 215 12.37 6.39 23.29
CA ASP A 215 13.02 7.08 22.16
C ASP A 215 12.36 6.74 20.82
N LYS A 216 12.04 5.47 20.60
CA LYS A 216 11.54 4.95 19.32
C LYS A 216 10.11 5.42 19.05
N ILE A 217 9.22 5.30 20.02
CA ILE A 217 7.85 5.79 19.89
C ILE A 217 7.79 7.31 19.73
N LYS A 218 8.70 8.06 20.36
CA LYS A 218 8.83 9.51 20.16
C LYS A 218 9.25 9.85 18.73
N GLY A 219 10.21 9.12 18.17
CA GLY A 219 10.62 9.26 16.77
C GLY A 219 9.47 8.97 15.80
N ILE A 220 8.80 7.82 15.98
CA ILE A 220 7.62 7.41 15.20
C ILE A 220 6.53 8.50 15.25
N GLY A 221 6.18 8.97 16.44
CA GLY A 221 5.15 10.00 16.63
C GLY A 221 5.53 11.34 16.01
N ARG A 222 6.79 11.76 16.12
CA ARG A 222 7.26 13.01 15.50
C ARG A 222 7.12 12.94 13.99
N ASP A 223 7.62 11.88 13.37
CA ASP A 223 7.68 11.76 11.92
C ASP A 223 6.28 11.56 11.33
N ALA A 224 5.42 10.76 11.98
CA ALA A 224 4.02 10.59 11.58
C ALA A 224 3.24 11.90 11.68
N ARG A 225 3.42 12.65 12.78
CA ARG A 225 2.77 13.96 12.98
C ARG A 225 3.16 14.96 11.88
N LEU A 226 4.44 15.02 11.49
CA LEU A 226 4.89 15.93 10.44
C LEU A 226 4.24 15.63 9.09
N ASP A 227 4.07 14.37 8.75
CA ASP A 227 3.39 13.98 7.52
C ASP A 227 1.87 14.23 7.59
N MET A 228 1.26 14.01 8.76
CA MET A 228 -0.14 14.38 8.99
C MET A 228 -0.38 15.89 8.86
N GLU A 229 0.54 16.73 9.35
CA GLU A 229 0.40 18.18 9.25
C GLU A 229 0.40 18.66 7.79
N LYS A 230 1.24 18.05 6.95
CA LYS A 230 1.27 18.32 5.51
C LYS A 230 0.01 17.81 4.82
N MET A 231 -0.38 16.56 5.11
CA MET A 231 -1.51 15.91 4.46
C MET A 231 -2.85 16.58 4.79
N PHE A 232 -3.06 17.00 6.05
CA PHE A 232 -4.32 17.60 6.50
C PHE A 232 -4.31 19.12 6.48
N ASP A 233 -3.22 19.74 5.99
CA ASP A 233 -2.99 21.19 5.97
C ASP A 233 -3.39 21.87 7.30
N SER A 234 -2.94 21.29 8.41
CA SER A 234 -3.38 21.67 9.74
C SER A 234 -2.34 21.30 10.79
N LYS A 235 -2.27 22.06 11.89
CA LYS A 235 -1.51 21.62 13.06
C LYS A 235 -2.13 20.37 13.67
N VAL A 236 -1.27 19.43 14.08
CA VAL A 236 -1.68 18.12 14.60
C VAL A 236 -1.07 17.89 15.99
N MET A 237 -1.91 17.53 16.95
CA MET A 237 -1.52 16.93 18.22
C MET A 237 -1.76 15.43 18.12
N LEU A 238 -0.67 14.66 17.98
CA LEU A 238 -0.72 13.19 17.87
C LEU A 238 -0.34 12.55 19.20
N ASN A 239 -1.26 11.78 19.78
CA ASN A 239 -1.03 10.93 20.94
C ASN A 239 -0.90 9.46 20.48
N LEU A 240 0.16 8.78 20.92
CA LEU A 240 0.39 7.37 20.60
C LEU A 240 0.37 6.52 21.88
N TRP A 241 -0.37 5.42 21.82
CA TRP A 241 -0.42 4.40 22.88
C TRP A 241 0.00 3.05 22.32
N VAL A 242 0.63 2.20 23.15
CA VAL A 242 0.98 0.82 22.76
C VAL A 242 0.34 -0.17 23.72
N LYS A 243 -0.48 -1.07 23.17
CA LYS A 243 -1.21 -2.09 23.94
C LYS A 243 -0.97 -3.48 23.36
N VAL A 244 -0.83 -4.46 24.24
CA VAL A 244 -0.75 -5.86 23.83
C VAL A 244 -2.17 -6.41 23.67
N ARG A 245 -2.43 -7.01 22.51
CA ARG A 245 -3.63 -7.78 22.21
C ARG A 245 -3.16 -9.08 21.54
N SER A 246 -3.12 -10.17 22.29
CA SER A 246 -2.69 -11.47 21.79
C SER A 246 -3.60 -11.98 20.66
N ASN A 247 -3.00 -12.66 19.66
CA ASN A 247 -3.67 -13.34 18.56
C ASN A 247 -4.64 -12.50 17.71
N TRP A 248 -4.48 -11.17 17.68
CA TRP A 248 -5.37 -10.35 16.87
C TRP A 248 -5.25 -10.65 15.36
N SER A 249 -4.07 -11.07 14.87
CA SER A 249 -3.84 -11.36 13.44
C SER A 249 -4.46 -12.67 12.94
N ASP A 250 -4.91 -13.51 13.87
CA ASP A 250 -5.58 -14.79 13.61
C ASP A 250 -7.05 -14.80 14.10
N ASP A 251 -7.51 -13.72 14.73
CA ASP A 251 -8.89 -13.55 15.22
C ASP A 251 -9.70 -12.73 14.21
N GLU A 252 -10.59 -13.39 13.46
CA GLU A 252 -11.47 -12.76 12.46
C GLU A 252 -12.38 -11.66 13.04
N ARG A 253 -12.79 -11.77 14.32
CA ARG A 253 -13.60 -10.73 14.97
C ARG A 253 -12.73 -9.51 15.26
N ALA A 254 -11.48 -9.72 15.69
CA ALA A 254 -10.52 -8.65 15.85
C ALA A 254 -10.23 -7.96 14.51
N LEU A 255 -9.99 -8.73 13.44
CA LEU A 255 -9.74 -8.21 12.10
C LEU A 255 -10.89 -7.31 11.60
N ARG A 256 -12.14 -7.74 11.72
CA ARG A 256 -13.32 -6.91 11.38
C ARG A 256 -13.36 -5.60 12.17
N SER A 257 -13.12 -5.64 13.48
CA SER A 257 -13.07 -4.42 14.30
C SER A 257 -11.94 -3.46 13.92
N LEU A 258 -10.90 -3.96 13.25
CA LEU A 258 -9.73 -3.21 12.82
C LEU A 258 -9.83 -2.71 11.36
N GLY A 259 -10.98 -2.90 10.70
CA GLY A 259 -11.22 -2.44 9.33
C GLY A 259 -10.82 -3.45 8.25
N TYR A 260 -10.40 -4.66 8.62
CA TYR A 260 -10.22 -5.78 7.69
C TYR A 260 -11.56 -6.51 7.51
N ASN A 261 -12.50 -5.85 6.84
CA ASN A 261 -13.81 -6.41 6.53
C ASN A 261 -13.75 -7.15 5.20
N ASP A 262 -14.28 -8.37 5.14
CA ASP A 262 -14.46 -9.10 3.88
C ASP A 262 -15.02 -8.15 2.81
N ILE A 263 -14.32 -8.08 1.69
CA ILE A 263 -14.83 -7.45 0.47
C ILE A 263 -15.95 -8.39 0.02
N ASP A 264 -17.20 -7.95 0.24
CA ASP A 264 -18.37 -8.45 -0.47
C ASP A 264 -18.38 -7.86 -1.88
#